data_AF-A0A527IIX3-F1
#
_entry.id   AF-A0A527IIX3-F1
#
_cell.length_a   1.000
_cell.length_b   1.000
_cell.length_c   1.000
_cell.angle_alpha   90.00
_cell.angle_beta   90.00
_cell.angle_gamma   90.00
#
_symmetry.space_group_name_H-M   'P 1'
#
loop_
_entity.id
_entity.type
_entity.pdbx_description
1 polymer ?
#
loop_
_entity_poly.entity_id
_entity_poly.type
_entity_poly.pdbx_seq_one_letter_code
_entity_poly.pdbx_strand_id
1 'polypeptide(L)' 'MSTKKHNWKPQTALVHSGTLRSGFGETSEAIYLTQGYVYETAQAAEARFKGEEPGFIYSRYANPTVDM' A
#
# COMPACT_ATOMS: atom_id res chain seq x y z
N MET A 1 9.21 2.22 10.85
CA MET A 1 9.30 0.75 10.95
C MET A 1 10.61 0.31 10.34
N SER A 2 11.45 -0.41 11.08
CA SER A 2 12.76 -0.87 10.61
C SER A 2 12.56 -1.95 9.54
N THR A 3 12.84 -1.64 8.27
CA THR A 3 12.84 -2.63 7.20
C THR A 3 14.12 -3.46 7.30
N LYS A 4 14.08 -4.52 8.13
CA LYS A 4 15.09 -5.57 8.04
C LYS A 4 15.04 -6.14 6.62
N LYS A 5 16.04 -5.80 5.79
CA LYS A 5 16.25 -6.48 4.51
C LYS A 5 16.52 -7.95 4.82
N HIS A 6 15.58 -8.81 4.48
CA HIS A 6 15.80 -10.25 4.53
C HIS A 6 16.92 -10.60 3.55
N ASN A 7 17.91 -11.37 3.99
CA ASN A 7 18.98 -11.88 3.13
C ASN A 7 18.49 -13.10 2.32
N TRP A 8 17.40 -12.91 1.57
CA TRP A 8 16.79 -13.94 0.76
C TRP A 8 17.53 -14.09 -0.58
N LYS A 9 17.53 -15.31 -1.11
CA LYS A 9 17.91 -15.52 -2.51
C LYS A 9 16.89 -14.82 -3.41
N PRO A 10 17.28 -14.35 -4.61
CA PRO A 10 16.40 -13.59 -5.50
C PRO A 10 15.05 -14.26 -5.77
N GLN A 11 15.04 -15.59 -5.94
CA GLN A 11 13.81 -16.36 -6.20
C GLN A 11 12.81 -16.27 -5.05
N THR A 12 13.28 -16.33 -3.81
CA THR A 12 12.42 -16.21 -2.62
C THR A 12 11.90 -14.78 -2.47
N ALA A 13 12.73 -13.78 -2.77
CA ALA A 13 12.30 -12.38 -2.76
C ALA A 13 11.17 -12.14 -3.78
N LEU A 14 11.32 -12.62 -5.01
CA LEU A 14 10.29 -12.47 -6.06
C LEU A 14 8.93 -13.07 -5.70
N VAL A 15 8.87 -14.03 -4.78
CA VAL A 15 7.61 -14.68 -4.37
C VAL A 15 7.00 -14.03 -3.12
N HIS A 16 7.80 -13.41 -2.25
CA HIS A 16 7.34 -13.04 -0.90
C HIS A 16 7.64 -11.59 -0.47
N SER A 17 8.52 -10.87 -1.16
CA SER A 17 8.81 -9.49 -0.80
C SER A 17 7.71 -8.56 -1.30
N GLY A 18 7.45 -7.46 -0.58
CA GLY A 18 6.52 -6.42 -1.04
C GLY A 18 5.05 -6.65 -0.68
N THR A 19 4.66 -7.87 -0.28
CA THR A 19 3.28 -8.18 0.10
C THR A 19 2.73 -7.24 1.19
N LEU A 20 1.60 -6.60 0.91
CA LEU A 20 0.84 -5.76 1.83
C LEU A 20 -0.48 -6.45 2.19
N ARG A 21 -0.48 -7.29 3.24
CA ARG A 21 -1.70 -7.95 3.70
C ARG A 21 -2.66 -6.97 4.36
N SER A 22 -3.94 -7.12 4.03
CA SER A 22 -5.02 -6.45 4.70
C SER A 22 -5.25 -6.99 6.12
N GLY A 23 -6.18 -6.37 6.84
CA GLY A 23 -6.61 -6.87 8.15
C GLY A 23 -7.35 -8.21 8.12
N PHE A 24 -7.68 -8.75 6.95
CA PHE A 24 -8.39 -10.03 6.81
C PHE A 24 -7.46 -11.25 6.78
N GLY A 25 -6.14 -11.05 6.67
CA GLY A 25 -5.16 -12.14 6.77
C GLY A 25 -5.14 -13.08 5.56
N GLU A 26 -5.48 -12.58 4.38
CA GLU A 26 -5.44 -13.33 3.13
C GLU A 26 -4.03 -13.84 2.79
N THR A 27 -3.96 -15.02 2.16
CA THR A 27 -2.69 -15.62 1.72
C THR A 27 -2.13 -14.91 0.49
N SER A 28 -3.00 -14.69 -0.51
CA SER A 28 -2.68 -14.02 -1.77
C SER A 28 -2.94 -12.52 -1.68
N GLU A 29 -2.24 -11.73 -2.48
CA GLU A 29 -2.43 -10.28 -2.55
C GLU A 29 -3.85 -9.90 -2.95
N ALA A 30 -4.41 -8.92 -2.24
CA ALA A 30 -5.71 -8.34 -2.59
C ALA A 30 -5.59 -7.43 -3.82
N ILE A 31 -6.63 -7.44 -4.67
CA ILE A 31 -6.74 -6.55 -5.82
C ILE A 31 -7.62 -5.35 -5.46
N TYR A 32 -7.04 -4.16 -5.44
CA TYR A 32 -7.73 -2.90 -5.19
C TYR A 32 -8.18 -2.26 -6.51
N LEU A 33 -9.23 -2.81 -7.11
CA LEU A 33 -9.84 -2.31 -8.35
C LEU A 33 -10.73 -1.09 -8.07
N THR A 34 -10.09 0.05 -7.81
CA THR A 34 -10.75 1.34 -7.59
C THR A 34 -9.91 2.45 -8.22
N GLN A 35 -10.54 3.60 -8.46
CA GLN A 35 -9.85 4.82 -8.89
C GLN A 35 -9.53 5.77 -7.72
N GLY A 36 -10.29 5.73 -6.63
CA GLY A 36 -10.20 6.70 -5.53
C GLY A 36 -10.46 6.07 -4.16
N TYR A 37 -10.17 6.85 -3.13
CA TYR A 37 -10.22 6.44 -1.72
C TYR A 37 -11.01 7.44 -0.90
N VAL A 38 -11.68 6.94 0.14
CA VAL A 38 -12.43 7.76 1.08
C VAL A 38 -11.54 8.27 2.20
N TYR A 39 -11.92 9.42 2.78
CA TYR A 39 -11.24 10.06 3.90
C TYR A 39 -12.20 10.11 5.08
N GLU A 40 -11.69 9.90 6.29
CA GLU A 40 -12.49 9.98 7.52
C GLU A 40 -13.05 11.39 7.73
N THR A 41 -12.24 12.41 7.42
CA THR A 41 -12.58 13.82 7.57
C THR A 41 -12.05 14.65 6.39
N ALA A 42 -12.57 15.85 6.22
CA ALA A 42 -12.08 16.79 5.20
C ALA A 42 -10.62 17.20 5.47
N GLN A 43 -10.26 17.35 6.75
CA GLN A 43 -8.90 17.67 7.20
C GLN A 43 -7.92 16.55 6.85
N ALA A 44 -8.32 15.29 6.98
CA ALA A 44 -7.49 14.15 6.57
C ALA A 44 -7.24 14.13 5.06
N ALA A 45 -8.24 14.54 4.25
CA ALA A 45 -8.03 14.73 2.82
C ALA A 45 -6.99 15.82 2.56
N GLU A 46 -7.16 17.01 3.16
CA GLU A 46 -6.22 18.13 3.03
C GLU A 46 -4.79 17.74 3.39
N ALA A 47 -4.58 17.10 4.55
CA ALA A 47 -3.27 16.67 5.03
C ALA A 47 -2.61 15.68 4.05
N ARG A 48 -3.36 14.73 3.48
CA ARG A 48 -2.83 13.83 2.44
C ARG A 48 -2.45 14.57 1.17
N PHE A 49 -3.28 15.51 0.70
CA PHE A 49 -2.96 16.31 -0.49
C PHE A 49 -1.72 17.19 -0.29
N LYS A 50 -1.45 17.64 0.95
CA LYS A 50 -0.23 18.36 1.31
C LYS A 50 0.99 17.44 1.54
N GLY A 51 0.79 16.13 1.57
CA GLY A 51 1.84 15.16 1.91
C GLY A 51 2.21 15.14 3.39
N GLU A 52 1.39 15.73 4.25
CA GLU A 52 1.57 15.74 5.72
C GLU A 52 1.18 14.40 6.34
N GLU A 53 0.22 13.70 5.72
CA GLU A 53 -0.18 12.34 6.09
C GLU A 53 -0.03 11.36 4.93
N PRO A 54 0.41 10.12 5.20
CA PRO A 54 0.47 9.09 4.18
C PRO A 54 -0.93 8.60 3.80
N GLY A 55 -1.03 8.03 2.59
CA GLY A 55 -2.24 7.36 2.14
C GLY A 55 -2.42 7.50 0.64
N PHE A 56 -3.33 6.69 0.11
CA PHE A 56 -3.71 6.76 -1.28
C PHE A 56 -4.76 7.85 -1.49
N ILE A 57 -4.63 8.59 -2.59
CA ILE A 57 -5.55 9.67 -2.97
C ILE A 57 -6.27 9.28 -4.26
N TYR A 58 -5.52 8.91 -5.31
CA TYR A 58 -6.08 8.52 -6.60
C TYR A 58 -5.16 7.56 -7.36
N SER A 59 -5.74 6.50 -7.92
CA SER A 59 -4.99 5.39 -8.53
C SER A 59 -4.26 5.71 -9.83
N ARG A 60 -4.46 6.91 -10.39
CA ARG A 60 -3.64 7.39 -11.52
C ARG A 60 -2.16 7.46 -11.16
N TYR A 61 -1.81 7.70 -9.90
CA TYR A 61 -0.43 7.85 -9.45
C TYR A 61 -0.04 6.96 -8.28
N ALA A 62 -1.00 6.42 -7.50
CA ALA A 62 -0.71 5.48 -6.43
C ALA A 62 -1.90 4.55 -6.15
N ASN A 63 -1.68 3.23 -6.12
CA ASN A 63 -2.69 2.23 -5.78
C ASN A 63 -2.03 1.10 -4.96
N PRO A 64 -2.66 0.57 -3.90
CA PRO A 64 -2.05 -0.49 -3.08
C PRO A 64 -1.60 -1.70 -3.89
N THR A 65 -2.32 -2.06 -4.94
CA THR A 65 -1.96 -3.21 -5.80
C THR A 65 -0.67 -2.98 -6.58
N VAL A 66 -0.35 -1.72 -6.90
CA VAL A 66 0.81 -1.32 -7.71
C VAL A 66 2.02 -0.99 -6.84
N ASP A 67 1.79 -0.50 -5.62
CA ASP A 67 2.84 -0.09 -4.69
C ASP A 67 3.39 -1.25 -3.84
N MET A 68 2.75 -2.42 -3.85
CA MET A 68 3.28 -3.67 -3.26
C MET A 68 4.61 -4.06 -3.89
#